data_AF-A0AAD3DV84-F1
#
_entry.id   AF-A0AAD3DV84-F1
#
_cell.length_a   1.000
_cell.length_b   1.000
_cell.length_c   1.000
_cell.angle_alpha   90.00
_cell.angle_beta   90.00
_cell.angle_gamma   90.00
#
_symmetry.space_group_name_H-M   'P 1'
#
loop_
_entity.id
_entity.type
_entity.pdbx_description
1 polymer ?
#
loop_
_entity_poly.entity_id
_entity_poly.type
_entity_poly.pdbx_seq_one_letter_code
_entity_poly.pdbx_strand_id
1 'polypeptide(L)'
;VAGAGGAAGAEGRVVMEAVDDRVNEKVDVFSFGIVLWEIWRCGEQPYAELGLADIFAGVMTGSLRPGVPLDCHPHWAELMQACWHANPRLRPGFSEIAERLDALLERVSGEEGG
;
A
#
# COMPACT_ATOMS: atom_id res chain seq x y z
N VAL A 1 63.12 -4.31 -4.43
CA VAL A 1 62.53 -4.09 -3.09
C VAL A 1 61.04 -3.86 -3.27
N ALA A 2 60.23 -4.76 -2.70
CA ALA A 2 58.80 -4.56 -2.56
C ALA A 2 58.52 -3.54 -1.45
N GLY A 3 57.43 -2.78 -1.57
CA GLY A 3 56.87 -2.10 -0.40
C GLY A 3 55.96 -0.91 -0.70
N ALA A 4 54.66 -1.14 -0.44
CA ALA A 4 53.63 -0.20 0.00
C ALA A 4 53.29 0.99 -0.93
N GLY A 5 52.03 1.26 -1.25
CA GLY A 5 50.82 1.06 -0.45
C GLY A 5 50.29 2.46 -0.11
N GLY A 6 49.25 2.88 -0.82
CA GLY A 6 48.67 4.22 -0.67
C GLY A 6 47.45 4.41 -1.56
N ALA A 7 46.41 3.61 -1.30
CA ALA A 7 45.06 3.95 -1.72
C ALA A 7 44.48 4.93 -0.69
N ALA A 8 43.92 6.04 -1.16
CA ALA A 8 42.70 6.68 -0.62
C ALA A 8 42.59 8.08 -1.21
N GLY A 9 41.44 8.37 -1.82
CA GLY A 9 41.15 9.71 -2.34
C GLY A 9 40.24 9.76 -3.56
N ALA A 10 39.44 8.72 -3.83
CA ALA A 10 38.25 8.89 -4.65
C ALA A 10 37.08 9.27 -3.73
N GLU A 11 37.14 10.47 -3.14
CA GLU A 11 35.92 11.13 -2.66
C GLU A 11 35.15 11.59 -3.90
N GLY A 12 34.19 10.78 -4.30
CA GLY A 12 33.32 11.14 -5.41
C GLY A 12 32.70 9.91 -6.03
N ARG A 13 31.37 9.84 -5.87
CA ARG A 13 30.45 9.15 -6.78
C ARG A 13 30.14 7.69 -6.46
N VAL A 14 29.51 7.41 -5.32
CA VAL A 14 28.56 6.29 -5.23
C VAL A 14 27.47 6.59 -4.19
N VAL A 15 26.35 7.20 -4.58
CA VAL A 15 25.01 6.98 -3.98
C VAL A 15 23.98 7.78 -4.78
N MET A 16 23.76 7.40 -6.04
CA MET A 16 22.55 7.74 -6.80
C MET A 16 22.43 6.73 -7.97
N GLU A 17 22.72 5.46 -7.69
CA GLU A 17 22.42 4.35 -8.61
C GLU A 17 21.63 3.26 -7.86
N ALA A 18 20.62 3.71 -7.14
CA ALA A 18 19.46 2.90 -6.83
C ALA A 18 18.27 3.83 -7.05
N VAL A 19 17.93 4.08 -8.33
CA VAL A 19 16.58 4.55 -8.63
C VAL A 19 15.68 3.42 -8.15
N ASP A 20 15.02 3.74 -7.06
CA ASP A 20 14.35 2.81 -6.16
C ASP A 20 13.13 2.21 -6.86
N ASP A 21 13.25 0.96 -7.33
CA ASP A 21 12.10 0.16 -7.82
C ASP A 21 11.10 -0.17 -6.69
N ARG A 22 11.35 0.29 -5.45
CA ARG A 22 10.51 0.06 -4.27
C ARG A 22 9.45 1.15 -4.09
N VAL A 23 9.63 2.34 -4.67
CA VAL A 23 8.71 3.47 -4.65
C VAL A 23 8.15 3.65 -6.06
N ASN A 24 6.94 3.16 -6.24
CA ASN A 24 6.18 3.28 -7.47
C ASN A 24 4.70 3.53 -7.11
N GLU A 25 3.87 3.81 -8.12
CA GLU A 25 2.42 4.02 -7.95
C GLU A 25 1.75 2.94 -7.08
N LYS A 26 2.25 1.70 -7.11
CA LYS A 26 1.66 0.59 -6.35
C LYS A 26 1.84 0.73 -4.85
N VAL A 27 2.82 1.50 -4.38
CA VAL A 27 2.96 1.87 -2.96
C VAL A 27 1.86 2.85 -2.56
N ASP A 28 1.54 3.82 -3.40
CA ASP A 28 0.44 4.76 -3.15
C ASP A 28 -0.91 4.03 -3.15
N VAL A 29 -1.11 3.08 -4.07
CA VAL A 29 -2.31 2.23 -4.11
C VAL A 29 -2.47 1.41 -2.82
N PHE A 30 -1.37 0.91 -2.25
CA PHE A 30 -1.44 0.21 -0.96
C PHE A 30 -1.95 1.12 0.14
N SER A 31 -1.33 2.30 0.29
CA SER A 31 -1.73 3.30 1.29
C SER A 31 -3.17 3.74 1.10
N PHE A 32 -3.62 3.90 -0.16
CA PHE A 32 -5.00 4.19 -0.48
C PHE A 32 -5.97 3.09 -0.01
N GLY A 33 -5.60 1.81 -0.16
CA GLY A 33 -6.38 0.70 0.39
C GLY A 33 -6.58 0.81 1.90
N ILE A 34 -5.54 1.19 2.65
CA ILE A 34 -5.63 1.42 4.11
C ILE A 34 -6.61 2.56 4.40
N VAL A 35 -6.52 3.67 3.66
CA VAL A 35 -7.45 4.81 3.82
C VAL A 35 -8.90 4.40 3.54
N LEU A 36 -9.17 3.58 2.51
CA LEU A 36 -10.52 3.06 2.26
C LEU A 36 -11.08 2.25 3.44
N TRP A 37 -10.21 1.50 4.14
CA TRP A 37 -10.59 0.78 5.34
C TRP A 37 -10.87 1.71 6.52
N GLU A 38 -10.03 2.73 6.71
CA GLU A 38 -10.25 3.74 7.75
C GLU A 38 -11.56 4.51 7.53
N ILE A 39 -11.88 4.85 6.28
CA ILE A 39 -13.16 5.47 5.90
C ILE A 39 -14.32 4.55 6.25
N TRP A 40 -14.25 3.26 5.88
CA TRP A 40 -15.32 2.31 6.20
C TRP A 40 -15.51 2.15 7.71
N ARG A 41 -14.40 2.14 8.46
CA ARG A 41 -14.42 2.03 9.92
C ARG A 41 -14.59 3.36 10.64
N CYS A 42 -15.06 4.40 9.95
CA CYS A 42 -15.36 5.70 10.53
C CYS A 42 -14.20 6.30 11.33
N GLY A 43 -12.97 6.15 10.83
CA GLY A 43 -11.75 6.73 11.41
C GLY A 43 -11.06 5.89 12.48
N GLU A 44 -11.40 4.60 12.62
CA GLU A 44 -10.61 3.69 13.46
C GLU A 44 -9.18 3.51 12.92
N GLN A 45 -8.23 3.25 13.83
CA GLN A 45 -6.84 2.99 13.47
C GLN A 45 -6.58 1.48 13.37
N PRO A 46 -6.16 0.94 12.21
CA PRO A 46 -6.08 -0.51 11.96
C PRO A 46 -5.05 -1.24 12.84
N TYR A 47 -4.08 -0.51 13.39
CA TYR A 47 -2.97 -1.06 14.17
C TYR A 47 -2.69 -0.25 15.44
N ALA A 48 -3.75 0.23 16.12
CA ALA A 48 -3.62 1.10 17.30
C ALA A 48 -2.67 0.57 18.39
N GLU A 49 -2.58 -0.75 18.53
CA GLU A 49 -1.79 -1.42 19.57
C GLU A 49 -0.35 -1.77 19.16
N LEU A 50 0.06 -1.49 17.91
CA LEU A 50 1.38 -1.87 17.38
C LEU A 50 2.31 -0.66 17.25
N GLY A 51 3.60 -0.87 17.51
CA GLY A 51 4.63 0.11 17.23
C GLY A 51 4.90 0.26 15.73
N LEU A 52 5.34 1.44 15.29
CA LEU A 52 5.62 1.72 13.87
C LEU A 52 6.59 0.72 13.23
N ALA A 53 7.59 0.25 13.98
CA ALA A 53 8.55 -0.74 13.49
C ALA A 53 7.88 -2.10 13.22
N ASP A 54 6.96 -2.53 14.10
CA ASP A 54 6.23 -3.78 13.95
C ASP A 54 5.22 -3.72 12.80
N ILE A 55 4.55 -2.57 12.66
CA ILE A 55 3.66 -2.30 11.52
C ILE A 55 4.45 -2.39 10.22
N PHE A 56 5.58 -1.68 10.13
CA PHE A 56 6.42 -1.70 8.94
C PHE A 56 6.90 -3.11 8.61
N ALA A 57 7.42 -3.84 9.60
CA ALA A 57 7.87 -5.22 9.43
C ALA A 57 6.73 -6.15 8.97
N GLY A 58 5.56 -6.05 9.59
CA GLY A 58 4.40 -6.87 9.25
C GLY A 58 3.83 -6.55 7.87
N VAL A 59 3.80 -5.28 7.47
CA VAL A 59 3.34 -4.87 6.14
C VAL A 59 4.29 -5.38 5.06
N MET A 60 5.60 -5.21 5.27
CA MET A 60 6.66 -5.63 4.34
C MET A 60 6.74 -7.14 4.16
N THR A 61 6.52 -7.92 5.23
CA THR A 61 6.48 -9.39 5.16
C THR A 61 5.16 -9.94 4.65
N GLY A 62 4.13 -9.09 4.51
CA GLY A 62 2.79 -9.52 4.12
C GLY A 62 1.99 -10.17 5.25
N SER A 63 2.53 -10.23 6.47
CA SER A 63 1.87 -10.84 7.63
C SER A 63 0.80 -9.94 8.25
N LEU A 64 0.84 -8.64 7.97
CA LEU A 64 -0.06 -7.66 8.56
C LEU A 64 -0.91 -6.98 7.48
N ARG A 65 -2.22 -7.20 7.52
CA ARG A 65 -3.24 -6.54 6.70
C ARG A 65 -4.46 -6.26 7.58
N PRO A 66 -5.20 -5.16 7.35
CA PRO A 66 -6.40 -4.89 8.13
C PRO A 66 -7.42 -6.03 7.92
N GLY A 67 -8.07 -6.46 9.00
CA GLY A 67 -9.18 -7.41 8.89
C GLY A 67 -10.36 -6.73 8.18
N VAL A 68 -10.94 -7.39 7.18
CA VAL A 68 -12.14 -6.87 6.52
C VAL A 68 -13.33 -7.00 7.47
N PRO A 69 -14.07 -5.91 7.74
CA PRO A 69 -15.25 -5.93 8.60
C PRO A 69 -16.37 -6.81 8.02
N LEU A 70 -17.12 -7.53 8.85
CA LEU A 70 -18.19 -8.44 8.39
C LEU A 70 -19.40 -7.71 7.79
N ASP A 71 -19.61 -6.47 8.24
CA ASP A 71 -20.62 -5.53 7.75
C ASP A 71 -20.19 -4.83 6.46
N CYS A 72 -18.95 -5.06 5.99
CA CYS A 72 -18.44 -4.44 4.78
C CYS A 72 -19.12 -4.99 3.54
N HIS A 73 -19.60 -4.09 2.68
CA HIS A 73 -20.17 -4.47 1.39
C HIS A 73 -19.13 -5.28 0.57
N PRO A 74 -19.50 -6.43 -0.03
CA PRO A 74 -18.54 -7.35 -0.66
C PRO A 74 -17.61 -6.70 -1.69
N HIS A 75 -18.15 -5.80 -2.53
CA HIS A 75 -17.33 -5.10 -3.52
C HIS A 75 -16.39 -4.05 -2.92
N TRP A 76 -16.74 -3.47 -1.77
CA TRP A 76 -15.84 -2.58 -1.05
C TRP A 76 -14.69 -3.39 -0.43
N ALA A 77 -15.02 -4.51 0.20
CA ALA A 77 -14.06 -5.49 0.72
C ALA A 77 -13.08 -5.97 -0.37
N GLU A 78 -13.59 -6.38 -1.53
CA GLU A 78 -12.79 -6.81 -2.68
C GLU A 78 -11.85 -5.71 -3.17
N LEU A 79 -12.35 -4.47 -3.29
CA LEU A 79 -11.54 -3.33 -3.74
C LEU A 79 -10.40 -3.03 -2.75
N MET A 80 -10.70 -2.93 -1.45
CA MET A 80 -9.69 -2.72 -0.42
C MET A 80 -8.62 -3.82 -0.44
N GLN A 81 -9.07 -5.09 -0.53
CA GLN A 81 -8.17 -6.25 -0.59
C GLN A 81 -7.27 -6.25 -1.82
N ALA A 82 -7.79 -5.83 -2.97
CA ALA A 82 -6.99 -5.67 -4.18
C ALA A 82 -5.92 -4.58 -4.01
N CYS A 83 -6.27 -3.45 -3.39
CA CYS A 83 -5.35 -2.33 -3.16
C CYS A 83 -4.15 -2.71 -2.27
N TRP A 84 -4.35 -3.49 -1.20
CA TRP A 84 -3.26 -3.92 -0.31
C TRP A 84 -2.70 -5.32 -0.60
N HIS A 85 -2.87 -5.81 -1.83
CA HIS A 85 -2.37 -7.13 -2.21
C HIS A 85 -0.86 -7.27 -1.94
N ALA A 86 -0.44 -8.46 -1.49
CA ALA A 86 0.96 -8.75 -1.13
C ALA A 86 1.93 -8.52 -2.30
N ASN A 87 1.54 -9.00 -3.50
CA ASN A 87 2.25 -8.71 -4.74
C ASN A 87 1.83 -7.34 -5.30
N PRO A 88 2.74 -6.34 -5.41
CA PRO A 88 2.43 -5.01 -5.95
C PRO A 88 1.91 -5.03 -7.40
N ARG A 89 2.30 -6.03 -8.20
CA ARG A 89 1.86 -6.15 -9.61
C ARG A 89 0.40 -6.52 -9.76
N LEU A 90 -0.19 -7.11 -8.71
CA LEU A 90 -1.61 -7.49 -8.69
C LEU A 90 -2.50 -6.38 -8.12
N ARG A 91 -1.91 -5.30 -7.61
CA ARG A 91 -2.68 -4.13 -7.17
C ARG A 91 -3.22 -3.40 -8.41
N PRO A 92 -4.49 -2.95 -8.39
CA PRO A 92 -5.07 -2.18 -9.50
C PRO A 92 -4.34 -0.84 -9.69
N GLY A 93 -4.54 -0.20 -10.84
CA GLY A 93 -4.13 1.20 -11.04
C GLY A 93 -5.21 2.16 -10.53
N PHE A 94 -4.88 3.45 -10.32
CA PHE A 94 -5.88 4.41 -9.84
C PHE A 94 -7.09 4.58 -10.79
N SER A 95 -6.89 4.46 -12.11
CA SER A 95 -8.00 4.50 -13.07
C SER A 95 -9.02 3.38 -12.83
N GLU A 96 -8.53 2.16 -12.62
CA GLU A 96 -9.39 1.00 -12.33
C GLU A 96 -10.08 1.13 -10.97
N ILE A 97 -9.38 1.69 -9.97
CA ILE A 97 -9.96 1.97 -8.65
C ILE A 97 -11.12 2.96 -8.77
N ALA A 98 -10.93 4.05 -9.51
CA ALA A 98 -11.96 5.06 -9.74
C ALA A 98 -13.20 4.46 -10.42
N GLU A 99 -13.01 3.70 -11.51
CA GLU A 99 -14.09 3.01 -12.21
C GLU A 99 -14.90 2.09 -11.29
N ARG A 100 -14.22 1.33 -10.42
CA ARG A 100 -14.87 0.44 -9.45
C ARG A 100 -15.65 1.22 -8.39
N LEU A 101 -15.13 2.36 -7.94
CA LEU A 101 -15.82 3.24 -6.98
C LEU A 101 -17.06 3.89 -7.61
N ASP A 102 -16.97 4.38 -8.85
CA ASP A 102 -18.10 4.93 -9.58
C ASP A 102 -19.22 3.89 -9.74
N ALA A 103 -18.85 2.67 -10.14
CA ALA A 103 -19.79 1.55 -10.24
C ALA A 103 -20.42 1.13 -8.89
N LEU A 104 -19.80 1.46 -7.76
CA LEU A 104 -20.39 1.26 -6.43
C LEU A 104 -21.38 2.37 -6.09
N LEU A 105 -21.05 3.63 -6.41
CA LEU A 105 -21.91 4.80 -6.18
C LEU A 105 -23.21 4.73 -6.98
N GLU A 106 -23.15 4.25 -8.23
CA GLU A 106 -24.33 4.06 -9.07
C GLU A 106 -25.31 3.05 -8.47
N ARG A 107 -24.82 2.01 -7.78
CA ARG A 107 -25.65 0.99 -7.14
C ARG A 107 -26.34 1.53 -5.89
N VAL A 108 -25.62 2.30 -5.06
CA VAL A 108 -26.19 2.97 -3.89
C VAL A 108 -27.28 3.95 -4.31
N SER A 109 -27.07 4.67 -5.42
CA SER A 109 -28.05 5.61 -5.97
C SER A 109 -29.30 4.91 -6.54
N GLY A 110 -29.21 3.62 -6.86
CA GLY A 110 -30.33 2.81 -7.34
C GLY A 110 -31.18 2.16 -6.24
N GLU A 111 -30.70 2.11 -5.00
CA GLU A 111 -31.40 1.47 -3.87
C GLU A 111 -32.35 2.41 -3.10
N GLU A 112 -32.31 3.73 -3.33
CA GLU A 112 -33.30 4.68 -2.77
C GLU A 112 -34.67 4.67 -3.51
N GLY A 113 -34.91 3.69 -4.37
CA GLY A 113 -36.10 3.59 -5.22
C GLY A 113 -36.94 2.31 -5.06
N GLY A 114 -36.89 1.63 -3.90
CA GLY A 114 -37.63 0.38 -3.63
C GLY A 114 -38.59 0.47 -2.47
#